data_AF-A0A1H5LF25-F1
#
_entry.id   AF-A0A1H5LF25-F1
#
_cell.length_a   1.000
_cell.length_b   1.000
_cell.length_c   1.000
_cell.angle_alpha   90.00
_cell.angle_beta   90.00
_cell.angle_gamma   90.00
#
_symmetry.space_group_name_H-M   'P 1'
#
loop_
_entity.id
_entity.type
_entity.pdbx_description
1 polymer ?
#
loop_
_entity_poly.entity_id
_entity_poly.type
_entity_poly.pdbx_seq_one_letter_code
_entity_poly.pdbx_strand_id
1 'polypeptide(L)'
;MSIQMKSVRKLRVHWPIEATSFSRLAMGEAEAIREDEGIATLLQALAESPELGDFGNYRHVFESGVGFEGFTVTAGANPTLGQVGHRTLSPTFVFTTYFDAALDDAAVESFMRRMIEIHPWEVPVIELSSPVTISGSAPSAVRAEKVAS
;
A
#
# COMPACT_ATOMS: atom_id res chain seq x y z
N MET A 1 -27.57 -4.90 12.29
CA MET A 1 -26.17 -4.64 11.90
C MET A 1 -25.66 -3.51 12.77
N SER A 2 -24.64 -3.78 13.61
CA SER A 2 -23.98 -2.73 14.39
C SER A 2 -22.78 -2.21 13.62
N ILE A 3 -22.63 -0.88 13.57
CA ILE A 3 -21.43 -0.23 13.05
C ILE A 3 -20.36 -0.32 14.13
N GLN A 4 -19.20 -0.84 13.78
CA GLN A 4 -18.01 -0.80 14.64
C GLN A 4 -17.07 0.29 14.12
N MET A 5 -16.59 1.12 15.04
CA MET A 5 -15.56 2.13 14.76
C MET A 5 -14.21 1.53 15.17
N LYS A 6 -13.23 1.53 14.26
CA LYS A 6 -11.86 1.06 14.52
C LYS A 6 -10.89 2.24 14.36
N SER A 7 -9.98 2.37 15.32
CA SER A 7 -8.85 3.30 15.21
C SER A 7 -7.74 2.63 14.41
N VAL A 8 -7.32 3.24 13.31
CA VAL A 8 -6.32 2.70 12.38
C VAL A 8 -5.34 3.79 11.96
N ARG A 9 -4.17 3.41 11.46
CA ARG A 9 -3.26 4.31 10.75
C ARG A 9 -3.24 3.96 9.29
N LYS A 10 -3.19 4.97 8.43
CA LYS A 10 -3.08 4.82 6.98
C LYS A 10 -1.60 4.74 6.59
N LEU A 11 -1.28 3.75 5.77
CA LEU A 11 -0.01 3.64 5.05
C LEU A 11 -0.29 3.91 3.57
N ARG A 12 0.39 4.89 2.98
CA ARG A 12 0.29 5.15 1.54
C ARG A 12 1.69 5.21 0.91
N VAL A 13 1.86 4.43 -0.15
CA VAL A 13 3.10 4.28 -0.90
C VAL A 13 2.86 4.68 -2.34
N HIS A 14 3.82 5.38 -2.94
CA HIS A 14 3.83 5.73 -4.36
C HIS A 14 4.94 4.92 -5.03
N TRP A 15 4.54 3.98 -5.89
CA TRP A 15 5.42 2.99 -6.50
C TRP A 15 5.63 3.33 -7.97
N PRO A 16 6.84 3.61 -8.43
CA PRO A 16 7.06 3.87 -9.85
C PRO A 16 6.74 2.65 -10.68
N ILE A 17 6.11 2.90 -11.82
CA ILE A 17 5.72 1.87 -12.78
C ILE A 17 6.07 2.32 -14.19
N GLU A 18 6.23 1.34 -15.07
CA GLU A 18 6.44 1.59 -16.49
C GLU A 18 5.21 2.25 -17.14
N ALA A 19 5.45 3.03 -18.19
CA ALA A 19 4.38 3.73 -18.91
C ALA A 19 3.34 2.77 -19.52
N THR A 20 3.77 1.55 -19.88
CA THR A 20 2.90 0.47 -20.38
C THR A 20 1.94 -0.02 -19.30
N SER A 21 2.45 -0.33 -18.10
CA SER A 21 1.65 -0.70 -16.93
C SER A 21 0.67 0.42 -16.56
N PHE A 22 1.16 1.67 -16.50
CA PHE A 22 0.32 2.84 -16.23
C PHE A 22 -0.86 2.95 -17.20
N SER A 23 -0.59 2.83 -18.51
CA SER A 23 -1.61 2.99 -19.55
C SER A 23 -2.69 1.91 -19.44
N ARG A 24 -2.29 0.66 -19.21
CA ARG A 24 -3.22 -0.47 -19.05
C ARG A 24 -4.07 -0.34 -17.80
N LEU A 25 -3.46 0.02 -16.68
CA LEU A 25 -4.18 0.27 -15.43
C LEU A 25 -5.16 1.44 -15.56
N ALA A 26 -4.77 2.52 -16.25
CA ALA A 26 -5.65 3.65 -16.54
C ALA A 26 -6.87 3.27 -17.42
N MET A 27 -6.76 2.22 -18.23
CA MET A 27 -7.86 1.64 -19.00
C MET A 27 -8.71 0.62 -18.20
N GLY A 28 -8.36 0.37 -16.94
CA GLY A 28 -9.06 -0.59 -16.08
C GLY A 28 -8.63 -2.04 -16.26
N GLU A 29 -7.51 -2.31 -16.93
CA GLU A 29 -6.96 -3.66 -17.09
C GLU A 29 -6.27 -4.12 -15.80
N ALA A 30 -7.06 -4.62 -14.84
CA ALA A 30 -6.57 -5.03 -13.52
C ALA A 30 -5.49 -6.13 -13.56
N GLU A 31 -5.42 -6.93 -14.62
CA GLU A 31 -4.38 -7.97 -14.78
C GLU A 31 -2.97 -7.37 -14.86
N ALA A 32 -2.82 -6.12 -15.32
CA ALA A 32 -1.54 -5.41 -15.35
C ALA A 32 -0.91 -5.25 -13.96
N ILE A 33 -1.70 -5.32 -12.88
CA ILE A 33 -1.20 -5.33 -11.48
C ILE A 33 -0.30 -6.54 -11.23
N ARG A 34 -0.66 -7.72 -11.75
CA ARG A 34 0.09 -8.96 -11.50
C ARG A 34 1.23 -9.17 -12.49
N GLU A 35 1.16 -8.53 -13.64
CA GLU A 35 2.16 -8.63 -14.70
C GLU A 35 3.33 -7.65 -14.52
N ASP A 36 3.12 -6.55 -13.79
CA ASP A 36 4.19 -5.62 -13.42
C ASP A 36 4.99 -6.17 -12.25
N GLU A 37 6.30 -6.42 -12.45
CA GLU A 37 7.18 -7.00 -11.44
C GLU A 37 7.32 -6.11 -10.18
N GLY A 38 7.29 -4.79 -10.35
CA GLY A 38 7.38 -3.84 -9.25
C GLY A 38 6.13 -3.90 -8.37
N ILE A 39 4.95 -3.87 -8.98
CA ILE A 39 3.69 -4.02 -8.26
C ILE A 39 3.58 -5.41 -7.62
N ALA A 40 3.96 -6.47 -8.33
CA ALA A 40 3.97 -7.82 -7.79
C ALA A 40 4.86 -7.94 -6.54
N THR A 41 6.04 -7.32 -6.55
CA THR A 41 6.95 -7.26 -5.39
C THR A 41 6.30 -6.56 -4.19
N LEU A 42 5.63 -5.43 -4.43
CA LEU A 42 4.88 -4.71 -3.40
C LEU A 42 3.75 -5.56 -2.80
N LEU A 43 2.97 -6.25 -3.65
CA LEU A 43 1.87 -7.12 -3.18
C LEU A 43 2.38 -8.35 -2.41
N GLN A 44 3.55 -8.86 -2.77
CA GLN A 44 4.19 -9.94 -2.01
C GLN A 44 4.58 -9.46 -0.60
N ALA A 45 5.15 -8.26 -0.46
CA ALA A 45 5.47 -7.69 0.85
C ALA A 45 4.21 -7.46 1.71
N LEU A 46 3.07 -7.10 1.09
CA LEU A 46 1.78 -7.02 1.76
C LEU A 46 1.31 -8.41 2.25
N ALA A 47 1.46 -9.44 1.42
CA ALA A 47 1.10 -10.82 1.79
C ALA A 47 1.94 -11.35 2.96
N GLU A 48 3.19 -10.91 3.06
CA GLU A 48 4.13 -11.25 4.15
C GLU A 48 3.90 -10.44 5.44
N SER A 49 3.11 -9.37 5.38
CA SER A 49 2.84 -8.46 6.51
C SER A 49 1.39 -8.60 6.99
N PRO A 50 1.08 -9.57 7.87
CA PRO A 50 -0.30 -9.87 8.27
C PRO A 50 -1.00 -8.71 8.99
N GLU A 51 -0.26 -7.74 9.52
CA GLU A 51 -0.79 -6.54 10.19
C GLU A 51 -1.38 -5.53 9.20
N LEU A 52 -0.92 -5.56 7.94
CA LEU A 52 -1.35 -4.63 6.91
C LEU A 52 -2.65 -5.11 6.26
N GLY A 53 -3.67 -4.27 6.32
CA GLY A 53 -4.98 -4.53 5.73
C GLY A 53 -5.78 -5.61 6.47
N ASP A 54 -5.55 -5.79 7.78
CA ASP A 54 -6.33 -6.72 8.60
C ASP A 54 -7.64 -6.08 9.11
N PHE A 55 -8.74 -6.59 8.55
CA PHE A 55 -10.11 -6.29 8.94
C PHE A 55 -10.88 -7.56 9.34
N GLY A 56 -10.18 -8.55 9.91
CA GLY A 56 -10.74 -9.80 10.41
C GLY A 56 -10.90 -10.84 9.30
N ASN A 57 -12.12 -11.00 8.79
CA ASN A 57 -12.40 -11.97 7.71
C ASN A 57 -11.80 -11.55 6.35
N TYR A 58 -11.32 -10.30 6.26
CA TYR A 58 -10.65 -9.75 5.09
C TYR A 58 -9.23 -9.36 5.50
N ARG A 59 -8.25 -9.93 4.81
CA ARG A 59 -6.82 -9.70 5.04
C ARG A 59 -6.19 -9.11 3.78
N HIS A 60 -5.06 -8.43 3.96
CA HIS A 60 -4.33 -7.77 2.87
C HIS A 60 -5.22 -6.81 2.09
N VAL A 61 -6.16 -6.14 2.78
CA VAL A 61 -7.05 -5.15 2.16
C VAL A 61 -6.26 -3.90 1.80
N PHE A 62 -6.38 -3.47 0.56
CA PHE A 62 -5.78 -2.24 0.07
C PHE A 62 -6.68 -1.55 -0.97
N GLU A 63 -6.48 -0.26 -1.13
CA GLU A 63 -6.93 0.53 -2.26
C GLU A 63 -5.73 0.83 -3.16
N SER A 64 -5.96 0.87 -4.48
CA SER A 64 -4.95 1.33 -5.41
C SER A 64 -5.49 2.22 -6.51
N GLY A 65 -4.59 2.98 -7.13
CA GLY A 65 -4.86 3.81 -8.30
C GLY A 65 -3.57 4.14 -9.04
N VAL A 66 -3.68 4.90 -10.13
CA VAL A 66 -2.50 5.36 -10.89
C VAL A 66 -2.50 6.88 -11.01
N GLY A 67 -1.31 7.47 -11.09
CA GLY A 67 -1.13 8.91 -11.24
C GLY A 67 0.26 9.28 -11.74
N PHE A 68 0.62 10.55 -11.53
CA PHE A 68 1.95 11.06 -11.83
C PHE A 68 2.57 11.73 -10.60
N GLU A 69 3.86 11.48 -10.39
CA GLU A 69 4.69 12.21 -9.43
C GLU A 69 5.57 13.19 -10.16
N GLY A 70 5.70 14.41 -9.63
CA GLY A 70 6.52 15.46 -10.21
C GLY A 70 7.68 15.84 -9.30
N PHE A 71 8.89 15.84 -9.82
CA PHE A 71 10.10 16.20 -9.07
C PHE A 71 11.16 16.85 -9.95
N THR A 72 12.13 17.52 -9.33
CA THR A 72 13.33 18.04 -9.99
C THR A 72 14.55 17.42 -9.32
N VAL A 73 15.39 16.74 -10.10
CA VAL A 73 16.58 16.08 -9.58
C VAL A 73 17.63 17.14 -9.20
N THR A 74 18.12 17.11 -7.97
CA THR A 74 19.16 18.01 -7.47
C THR A 74 20.56 17.44 -7.71
N ALA A 75 21.58 18.30 -7.68
CA ALA A 75 22.97 17.85 -7.74
C ALA A 75 23.29 16.96 -6.53
N GLY A 76 23.74 15.73 -6.78
CA GLY A 76 24.08 14.74 -5.76
C GLY A 76 23.16 13.52 -5.69
N ALA A 77 22.01 13.54 -6.38
CA ALA A 77 21.14 12.37 -6.51
C ALA A 77 21.65 11.39 -7.59
N ASN A 78 21.36 10.10 -7.43
CA ASN A 78 21.57 9.07 -8.44
C ASN A 78 20.21 8.49 -8.88
N PRO A 79 19.38 9.28 -9.58
CA PRO A 79 17.98 8.95 -9.77
C PRO A 79 17.82 7.74 -10.69
N THR A 80 16.92 6.84 -10.32
CA THR A 80 16.41 5.79 -11.22
C THR A 80 15.68 6.40 -12.43
N LEU A 81 15.07 7.58 -12.28
CA LEU A 81 14.38 8.32 -13.35
C LEU A 81 14.62 9.84 -13.26
N GLY A 82 14.84 10.47 -14.42
CA GLY A 82 15.00 11.92 -14.53
C GLY A 82 16.46 12.36 -14.69
N GLN A 83 16.66 13.67 -14.85
CA GLN A 83 17.99 14.26 -15.05
C GLN A 83 18.19 15.46 -14.12
N VAL A 84 19.42 15.63 -13.62
CA VAL A 84 19.79 16.77 -12.76
C VAL A 84 19.37 18.08 -13.43
N GLY A 85 18.70 18.93 -12.66
CA GLY A 85 18.20 20.24 -13.11
C GLY A 85 16.92 20.21 -13.94
N HIS A 86 16.39 19.03 -14.28
CA HIS A 86 15.17 18.90 -15.09
C HIS A 86 13.97 18.49 -14.25
N ARG A 87 12.82 19.09 -14.56
CA ARG A 87 11.54 18.65 -14.02
C ARG A 87 11.12 17.38 -14.72
N THR A 88 10.82 16.36 -13.93
CA THR A 88 10.44 15.02 -14.40
C THR A 88 9.02 14.72 -13.90
N LEU A 89 8.23 14.03 -14.74
CA LEU A 89 6.98 13.40 -14.35
C LEU A 89 7.16 11.89 -14.46
N SER A 90 6.88 11.18 -13.37
CA SER A 90 6.94 9.71 -13.32
C SER A 90 5.53 9.13 -13.19
N PRO A 91 5.15 8.16 -14.03
CA PRO A 91 3.99 7.32 -13.74
C PRO A 91 4.18 6.62 -12.39
N THR A 92 3.10 6.52 -11.60
CA THR A 92 3.13 5.90 -10.28
C THR A 92 1.88 5.06 -10.05
N PHE A 93 2.07 3.91 -9.41
CA PHE A 93 1.02 3.12 -8.77
C PHE A 93 0.90 3.57 -7.32
N VAL A 94 -0.26 4.10 -6.99
CA VAL A 94 -0.58 4.55 -5.64
C VAL A 94 -1.19 3.38 -4.89
N PHE A 95 -0.58 3.00 -3.78
CA PHE A 95 -1.06 1.92 -2.91
C PHE A 95 -1.41 2.50 -1.54
N THR A 96 -2.60 2.19 -1.02
CA THR A 96 -3.04 2.60 0.31
C THR A 96 -3.59 1.40 1.08
N THR A 97 -3.10 1.19 2.30
CA THR A 97 -3.64 0.22 3.24
C THR A 97 -3.73 0.82 4.65
N TYR A 98 -4.24 0.04 5.60
CA TYR A 98 -4.39 0.44 6.99
C TYR A 98 -3.89 -0.65 7.91
N PHE A 99 -3.46 -0.27 9.10
CA PHE A 99 -3.13 -1.20 10.18
C PHE A 99 -3.65 -0.64 11.51
N ASP A 100 -3.67 -1.48 12.54
CA ASP A 100 -4.19 -1.08 13.85
C ASP A 100 -3.39 0.09 14.43
N ALA A 101 -4.07 1.12 14.93
CA ALA A 101 -3.40 2.28 15.53
C ALA A 101 -2.63 1.94 16.82
N ALA A 102 -2.95 0.81 17.47
CA ALA A 102 -2.29 0.32 18.66
C ALA A 102 -1.14 -0.65 18.36
N LEU A 103 -0.80 -0.88 17.08
CA LEU A 103 0.34 -1.71 16.70
C LEU A 103 1.64 -1.10 17.25
N ASP A 104 2.52 -1.95 17.77
CA ASP A 104 3.77 -1.49 18.38
C ASP A 104 4.74 -0.89 17.34
N ASP A 105 5.57 0.05 17.78
CA ASP A 105 6.48 0.77 16.90
C ASP A 105 7.52 -0.15 16.22
N ALA A 106 7.89 -1.28 16.85
CA ALA A 106 8.86 -2.21 16.26
C ALA A 106 8.24 -3.01 15.10
N ALA A 107 6.99 -3.44 15.23
CA ALA A 107 6.23 -4.04 14.14
C ALA A 107 6.02 -3.04 13.00
N VAL A 108 5.71 -1.77 13.33
CA VAL A 108 5.61 -0.70 12.33
C VAL A 108 6.94 -0.48 11.61
N GLU A 109 8.04 -0.37 12.34
CA GLU A 109 9.37 -0.19 11.77
C GLU A 109 9.76 -1.39 10.87
N SER A 110 9.36 -2.60 11.24
CA SER A 110 9.66 -3.82 10.47
C SER A 110 9.09 -3.79 9.06
N PHE A 111 7.78 -3.57 8.90
CA PHE A 111 7.19 -3.52 7.57
C PHE A 111 7.60 -2.25 6.81
N MET A 112 7.83 -1.12 7.51
CA MET A 112 8.32 0.10 6.87
C MET A 112 9.71 -0.10 6.29
N ARG A 113 10.60 -0.77 7.02
CA ARG A 113 11.95 -1.12 6.54
C ARG A 113 11.85 -2.02 5.31
N ARG A 114 10.99 -3.04 5.34
CA ARG A 114 10.77 -3.92 4.19
C ARG A 114 10.29 -3.17 2.95
N MET A 115 9.34 -2.25 3.11
CA MET A 115 8.85 -1.39 2.02
C MET A 115 9.96 -0.51 1.43
N ILE A 116 10.81 0.06 2.28
CA ILE A 116 11.96 0.88 1.86
C ILE A 116 12.98 0.03 1.10
N GLU A 117 13.34 -1.15 1.63
CA GLU A 117 14.36 -2.03 1.06
C GLU A 117 14.03 -2.53 -0.34
N ILE A 118 12.74 -2.76 -0.64
CA ILE A 118 12.29 -3.23 -1.96
C ILE A 118 11.88 -2.09 -2.89
N HIS A 119 11.92 -0.83 -2.44
CA HIS A 119 11.45 0.30 -3.23
C HIS A 119 12.41 0.61 -4.39
N PRO A 120 11.91 0.87 -5.62
CA PRO A 120 12.77 1.18 -6.77
C PRO A 120 13.45 2.55 -6.71
N TRP A 121 12.93 3.45 -5.87
CA TRP A 121 13.48 4.79 -5.65
C TRP A 121 14.60 4.77 -4.62
N GLU A 122 15.65 5.54 -4.89
CA GLU A 122 16.74 5.82 -3.95
C GLU A 122 16.21 6.41 -2.62
N VAL A 123 15.21 7.29 -2.72
CA VAL A 123 14.58 7.96 -1.58
C VAL A 123 13.07 7.77 -1.64
N PRO A 124 12.54 6.66 -1.09
CA PRO A 124 11.09 6.43 -1.06
C PRO A 124 10.40 7.40 -0.09
N VAL A 125 9.31 8.02 -0.56
CA VAL A 125 8.45 8.86 0.28
C VAL A 125 7.18 8.07 0.61
N ILE A 126 7.11 7.57 1.84
CA ILE A 126 5.98 6.77 2.34
C ILE A 126 5.20 7.62 3.34
N GLU A 127 3.90 7.79 3.10
CA GLU A 127 3.01 8.51 4.01
C GLU A 127 2.51 7.58 5.10
N LEU A 128 2.64 8.03 6.35
CA LEU A 128 2.09 7.38 7.52
C LEU A 128 1.22 8.39 8.29
N SER A 129 -0.06 8.10 8.42
CA SER A 129 -0.96 9.03 9.11
C SER A 129 -0.88 8.90 10.63
N SER A 130 -1.29 9.97 11.33
CA SER A 130 -1.84 9.85 12.68
C SER A 130 -3.06 8.92 12.68
N PRO A 131 -3.48 8.39 13.85
CA PRO A 131 -4.67 7.56 13.93
C PRO A 131 -5.91 8.25 13.34
N VAL A 132 -6.64 7.52 12.50
CA VAL A 132 -7.94 7.89 11.95
C VAL A 132 -8.97 6.86 12.38
N THR A 133 -10.23 7.27 12.46
CA THR A 133 -11.32 6.33 12.74
C THR A 133 -11.99 5.92 11.45
N ILE A 134 -12.11 4.62 11.22
CA ILE A 134 -12.87 4.05 10.12
C ILE A 134 -14.08 3.27 10.66
N SER A 135 -15.12 3.16 9.85
CA SER A 135 -16.32 2.40 10.17
C SER A 135 -16.33 1.07 9.42
N GLY A 136 -16.75 -0.01 10.08
CA GLY A 136 -16.96 -1.31 9.46
C GLY A 136 -18.14 -2.05 10.09
N SER A 137 -18.49 -3.21 9.51
CA SER A 137 -19.43 -4.15 10.12
C SER A 137 -18.69 -5.09 11.06
N ALA A 138 -19.21 -5.30 12.27
CA ALA A 138 -18.75 -6.41 13.10
C ALA A 138 -19.00 -7.73 12.34
N PRO A 139 -18.02 -8.67 12.26
CA PRO A 139 -18.28 -10.00 11.75
C PRO A 139 -19.46 -10.58 12.54
N SER A 140 -20.51 -11.03 11.85
CA SER A 140 -21.57 -11.78 12.51
C SER A 140 -20.92 -12.97 13.20
N ALA A 141 -21.01 -13.04 14.54
CA ALA A 141 -20.58 -14.22 15.27
C ALA A 141 -21.27 -15.43 14.61
N VAL A 142 -20.49 -16.26 13.92
CA VAL A 142 -21.01 -17.52 13.39
C VAL A 142 -21.58 -18.23 14.60
N ARG A 143 -22.90 -18.42 14.62
CA ARG A 143 -23.58 -19.26 15.59
C ARG A 143 -22.90 -20.62 15.52
N ALA A 144 -22.08 -20.93 16.52
CA ALA A 144 -21.73 -22.30 16.84
C ALA A 144 -23.00 -22.98 17.37
N GLU A 145 -23.96 -23.22 16.49
CA GLU A 145 -25.10 -24.07 16.78
C GLU A 145 -24.59 -25.52 16.81
N LYS A 146 -24.41 -26.01 18.05
CA LYS A 146 -24.56 -27.40 18.50
C LYS A 146 -24.37 -28.47 17.41
N VAL A 147 -23.19 -29.09 17.39
CA VAL A 147 -23.13 -30.54 17.17
C VAL A 147 -23.19 -31.19 18.55
N ALA A 148 -24.42 -31.44 18.98
CA ALA A 148 -24.73 -32.41 20.01
C ALA A 148 -25.72 -33.40 19.38
N SER A 149 -25.20 -34.52 18.89
CA SER A 149 -25.86 -35.82 18.75
C SER A 149 -24.78 -36.87 18.50
#